data_AF-A0A9X6GCL4-F1
#
_entry.id   AF-A0A9X6GCL4-F1
#
_cell.length_a   1.000
_cell.length_b   1.000
_cell.length_c   1.000
_cell.angle_alpha   90.00
_cell.angle_beta   90.00
_cell.angle_gamma   90.00
#
_symmetry.space_group_name_H-M   'P 1'
#
loop_
_entity.id
_entity.type
_entity.pdbx_description
1 polymer ?
#
loop_
_entity_poly.entity_id
_entity_poly.type
_entity_poly.pdbx_seq_one_letter_code
_entity_poly.pdbx_strand_id
1 'polypeptide(L)'
;MIAEIRKLTDGYIVKFERQFPYTAEEVWSVLTENSSFINIDILECQLNSVLEFTWDKDRVRFEIHNEENGTLLLLKEYIHELTDHTPRDVAGWHICLNLFSFVLEGEEKEFSKDEWQQWFEIYKDKIHEVRG
;
A
#
# COMPACT_ATOMS: atom_id res chain seq x y z
N MET A 1 8.89 6.67 6.61
CA MET A 1 7.56 6.20 7.03
C MET A 1 7.59 4.68 7.00
N ILE A 2 6.93 4.06 7.96
CA ILE A 2 6.88 2.60 8.13
C ILE A 2 5.41 2.22 8.32
N ALA A 3 5.02 1.02 7.89
CA ALA A 3 3.66 0.56 8.09
C ALA A 3 3.32 0.47 9.59
N GLU A 4 2.12 0.90 9.97
CA GLU A 4 1.50 0.55 11.24
C GLU A 4 0.90 -0.86 11.09
N ILE A 5 1.27 -1.80 11.97
CA ILE A 5 0.75 -3.17 11.96
C ILE A 5 0.00 -3.39 13.26
N ARG A 6 -1.28 -3.76 13.18
CA ARG A 6 -2.13 -3.96 14.36
C ARG A 6 -2.92 -5.25 14.24
N LYS A 7 -3.10 -5.91 15.38
CA LYS A 7 -4.05 -7.01 15.53
C LYS A 7 -5.48 -6.46 15.64
N LEU A 8 -6.39 -7.07 14.89
CA LEU A 8 -7.83 -6.85 14.96
C LEU A 8 -8.50 -8.06 15.65
N THR A 9 -9.81 -7.98 15.87
CA THR A 9 -10.58 -9.12 16.42
C THR A 9 -10.45 -10.37 15.55
N ASP A 10 -10.52 -10.20 14.22
CA ASP A 10 -10.60 -11.29 13.24
C ASP A 10 -9.44 -11.28 12.23
N GLY A 11 -8.24 -10.89 12.69
CA GLY A 11 -7.04 -10.86 11.86
C GLY A 11 -6.11 -9.70 12.20
N TYR A 12 -5.54 -9.07 11.18
CA TYR A 12 -4.59 -7.98 11.29
C TYR A 12 -4.87 -6.91 10.25
N ILE A 13 -4.36 -5.71 10.51
CA ILE A 13 -4.33 -4.63 9.54
C ILE A 13 -2.91 -4.09 9.43
N VAL A 14 -2.45 -3.94 8.20
CA VAL A 14 -1.29 -3.14 7.85
C VAL A 14 -1.79 -1.83 7.28
N LYS A 15 -1.33 -0.70 7.83
CA LYS A 15 -1.71 0.64 7.37
C LYS A 15 -0.47 1.44 7.00
N PHE A 16 -0.49 2.00 5.82
CA PHE A 16 0.43 3.03 5.34
C PHE A 16 -0.30 4.35 5.20
N GLU A 17 0.39 5.44 5.49
CA GLU A 17 -0.14 6.80 5.39
C GLU A 17 0.88 7.69 4.67
N ARG A 18 0.46 8.32 3.58
CA ARG A 18 1.26 9.22 2.73
C ARG A 18 0.51 10.50 2.48
N GLN A 19 1.17 11.64 2.72
CA GLN A 19 0.70 12.92 2.23
C GLN A 19 1.42 13.26 0.93
N PHE A 20 0.65 13.71 -0.05
CA PHE A 20 1.13 14.13 -1.36
C PHE A 20 0.69 15.57 -1.62
N PRO A 21 1.58 16.47 -2.08
CA PRO A 21 1.23 17.83 -2.47
C PRO A 21 0.55 17.89 -3.84
N TYR A 22 -0.31 16.91 -4.13
CA TYR A 22 -1.00 16.70 -5.40
C TYR A 22 -2.50 16.55 -5.15
N THR A 23 -3.30 16.77 -6.19
CA THR A 23 -4.75 16.60 -6.14
C THR A 23 -5.13 15.12 -6.02
N ALA A 24 -6.34 14.85 -5.51
CA ALA A 24 -6.88 13.50 -5.46
C ALA A 24 -6.98 12.86 -6.85
N GLU A 25 -7.22 13.67 -7.89
CA GLU A 25 -7.27 13.23 -9.29
C GLU A 25 -5.90 12.73 -9.78
N GLU A 26 -4.83 13.48 -9.53
CA GLU A 26 -3.46 13.09 -9.91
C GLU A 26 -3.04 11.80 -9.19
N VAL A 27 -3.29 11.72 -7.88
CA VAL A 27 -3.01 10.51 -7.09
C VAL A 27 -3.84 9.32 -7.58
N TRP A 28 -5.12 9.54 -7.90
CA TRP A 28 -5.98 8.48 -8.43
C TRP A 28 -5.54 7.98 -9.80
N SER A 29 -5.07 8.88 -10.68
CA SER A 29 -4.56 8.52 -12.00
C SER A 29 -3.38 7.55 -11.86
N VAL A 30 -2.39 7.88 -11.03
CA VAL A 30 -1.22 7.01 -10.80
C VAL A 30 -1.60 5.66 -10.18
N LEU A 31 -2.62 5.60 -9.31
CA LEU A 31 -3.09 4.33 -8.75
C LEU A 31 -3.77 3.41 -9.77
N THR A 32 -4.41 3.98 -10.78
CA THR A 32 -5.28 3.22 -11.70
C THR A 32 -4.68 3.05 -13.10
N GLU A 33 -3.68 3.85 -13.45
CA GLU A 33 -2.88 3.69 -14.67
C GLU A 33 -2.06 2.41 -14.60
N ASN A 34 -2.46 1.41 -15.39
CA ASN A 34 -1.79 0.11 -15.46
C ASN A 34 -1.25 -0.15 -16.87
N SER A 35 0.01 -0.57 -16.95
CA SER A 35 0.63 -1.11 -18.17
C SER A 35 0.50 -2.64 -18.27
N SER A 36 0.00 -3.30 -17.22
CA SER A 36 -0.18 -4.76 -17.17
C SER A 36 -1.49 -5.14 -16.48
N PHE A 37 -2.09 -6.27 -16.87
CA PHE A 37 -3.38 -6.73 -16.36
C PHE A 37 -3.19 -7.93 -15.44
N ILE A 38 -3.80 -7.86 -14.26
CA ILE A 38 -3.96 -8.98 -13.31
C ILE A 38 -5.46 -9.20 -13.13
N ASN A 39 -5.88 -10.46 -13.03
CA ASN A 39 -7.27 -10.80 -12.74
C ASN A 39 -7.48 -10.77 -11.21
N ILE A 40 -8.06 -9.67 -10.72
CA ILE A 40 -8.42 -9.45 -9.31
C ILE A 40 -9.85 -8.95 -9.22
N ASP A 41 -10.58 -9.37 -8.18
CA ASP A 41 -11.94 -8.90 -7.97
C ASP A 41 -11.93 -7.54 -7.29
N ILE A 42 -12.57 -6.55 -7.93
CA ILE A 42 -12.80 -5.23 -7.34
C ILE A 42 -13.98 -5.34 -6.37
N LEU A 43 -13.74 -5.00 -5.10
CA LEU A 43 -14.73 -5.00 -4.03
C LEU A 43 -15.44 -3.64 -3.92
N GLU A 44 -14.70 -2.55 -4.11
CA GLU A 44 -15.23 -1.19 -4.13
C GLU A 44 -14.41 -0.30 -5.06
N CYS A 45 -15.07 0.57 -5.83
CA CYS A 45 -14.41 1.59 -6.63
C CYS A 45 -15.25 2.87 -6.61
N GLN A 46 -14.75 3.90 -5.93
CA GLN A 46 -15.28 5.24 -5.92
C GLN A 46 -14.23 6.18 -6.50
N LEU A 47 -14.53 6.78 -7.65
CA LEU A 47 -13.64 7.65 -8.39
C LEU A 47 -12.98 8.70 -7.49
N ASN A 48 -11.66 8.84 -7.57
CA ASN A 48 -10.84 9.78 -6.80
C ASN A 48 -10.94 9.63 -5.26
N SER A 49 -11.44 8.50 -4.75
CA SER A 49 -11.67 8.33 -3.32
C SER A 49 -11.33 6.94 -2.79
N VAL A 50 -11.85 5.87 -3.36
CA VAL A 50 -11.69 4.51 -2.81
C VAL A 50 -11.44 3.50 -3.90
N LEU A 51 -10.41 2.68 -3.73
CA LEU A 51 -10.21 1.46 -4.52
C LEU A 51 -9.95 0.29 -3.56
N GLU A 52 -10.83 -0.69 -3.52
CA GLU A 52 -10.67 -1.91 -2.74
C GLU A 52 -10.78 -3.14 -3.63
N PHE A 53 -9.87 -4.09 -3.45
CA PHE A 53 -9.81 -5.33 -4.24
C PHE A 53 -9.32 -6.51 -3.41
N THR A 54 -9.60 -7.71 -3.89
CA THR A 54 -9.12 -8.96 -3.29
C THR A 54 -7.62 -9.13 -3.48
N TRP A 55 -6.94 -9.65 -2.46
CA TRP A 55 -5.52 -10.00 -2.51
C TRP A 55 -5.33 -11.38 -1.91
N ASP A 56 -5.32 -12.41 -2.76
CA ASP A 56 -5.42 -13.83 -2.34
C ASP A 56 -6.64 -14.06 -1.41
N LYS A 57 -6.43 -14.38 -0.13
CA LYS A 57 -7.49 -14.56 0.88
C LYS A 57 -7.84 -13.27 1.63
N ASP A 58 -7.08 -12.23 1.38
CA ASP A 58 -7.10 -10.95 2.07
C ASP A 58 -7.69 -9.87 1.15
N ARG A 59 -7.61 -8.61 1.57
CA ARG A 59 -8.01 -7.48 0.73
C ARG A 59 -7.16 -6.25 0.98
N VAL A 60 -6.99 -5.49 -0.09
CA VAL A 60 -6.23 -4.24 -0.11
C VAL A 60 -7.18 -3.11 -0.44
N ARG A 61 -7.08 -2.03 0.33
CA ARG A 61 -7.91 -0.84 0.22
C ARG A 61 -7.04 0.41 0.18
N PHE A 62 -7.15 1.15 -0.91
CA PHE A 62 -6.66 2.52 -1.04
C PHE A 62 -7.80 3.49 -0.72
N GLU A 63 -7.51 4.48 0.11
CA GLU A 63 -8.40 5.61 0.38
C GLU A 63 -7.65 6.91 0.13
N ILE A 64 -8.28 7.80 -0.63
CA ILE A 64 -7.80 9.13 -0.97
C ILE A 64 -8.71 10.13 -0.27
N HIS A 65 -8.12 10.97 0.57
CA HIS A 65 -8.80 12.06 1.25
C HIS A 65 -8.20 13.38 0.80
N ASN A 66 -9.05 14.31 0.34
CA ASN A 66 -8.63 15.67 0.04
C ASN A 66 -8.29 16.41 1.34
N GLU A 67 -7.13 17.06 1.38
CA GLU A 67 -6.69 17.94 2.46
C GLU A 67 -6.43 19.37 1.92
N GLU A 68 -6.33 20.36 2.81
CA GLU A 68 -6.15 21.77 2.40
C GLU A 68 -4.91 22.00 1.52
N ASN A 69 -3.85 21.20 1.70
CA ASN A 69 -2.57 21.33 0.99
C ASN A 69 -2.20 20.10 0.14
N GLY A 70 -3.19 19.34 -0.32
CA GLY A 70 -2.98 18.19 -1.19
C GLY A 70 -3.86 17.01 -0.81
N THR A 71 -3.26 15.83 -0.75
CA THR A 71 -3.98 14.56 -0.64
C THR A 71 -3.35 13.66 0.40
N LEU A 72 -4.19 13.07 1.24
CA LEU A 72 -3.81 11.96 2.12
C LEU A 72 -4.20 10.64 1.45
N LEU A 73 -3.19 9.82 1.14
CA LEU A 73 -3.37 8.44 0.70
C LEU A 73 -3.19 7.49 1.88
N LEU A 74 -4.22 6.69 2.14
CA LEU A 74 -4.17 5.55 3.06
C LEU A 74 -4.17 4.27 2.25
N LEU A 75 -3.13 3.44 2.43
CA LEU A 75 -3.14 2.06 1.97
C LEU A 75 -3.34 1.16 3.18
N LYS A 76 -4.39 0.33 3.13
CA LYS A 76 -4.74 -0.65 4.16
C LYS A 76 -4.76 -2.04 3.55
N GLU A 77 -4.11 -2.98 4.21
CA GLU A 77 -4.21 -4.39 3.90
C GLU A 77 -4.82 -5.10 5.10
N TYR A 78 -5.93 -5.80 4.87
CA TYR A 78 -6.65 -6.55 5.89
C TYR A 78 -6.31 -8.03 5.75
N ILE A 79 -5.57 -8.55 6.73
CA ILE A 79 -4.92 -9.85 6.67
C ILE A 79 -5.60 -10.80 7.64
N HIS A 80 -6.09 -11.93 7.16
CA HIS A 80 -6.75 -12.93 8.00
C HIS A 80 -5.74 -13.65 8.90
N GLU A 81 -4.59 -14.06 8.36
CA GLU A 81 -3.52 -14.75 9.07
C GLU A 81 -2.15 -14.21 8.63
N LEU A 82 -1.29 -13.85 9.59
CA LEU A 82 0.09 -13.48 9.27
C LEU A 82 0.87 -14.71 8.84
N THR A 83 1.41 -14.68 7.62
CA THR A 83 2.25 -15.75 7.07
C THR A 83 3.64 -15.23 6.75
N ASP A 84 4.55 -16.12 6.32
CA ASP A 84 5.88 -15.71 5.84
C ASP A 84 5.82 -14.87 4.56
N HIS A 85 4.64 -14.79 3.90
CA HIS A 85 4.41 -13.89 2.78
C HIS A 85 4.10 -12.45 3.22
N THR A 86 3.56 -12.24 4.42
CA THR A 86 3.17 -10.89 4.85
C THR A 86 4.34 -9.89 4.85
N PRO A 87 5.54 -10.19 5.37
CA PRO A 87 6.66 -9.25 5.29
C PRO A 87 7.06 -8.92 3.85
N ARG A 88 6.90 -9.88 2.93
CA ARG A 88 7.20 -9.71 1.50
C ARG A 88 6.25 -8.70 0.86
N ASP A 89 4.96 -8.83 1.14
CA ASP A 89 3.92 -7.98 0.57
C ASP A 89 4.00 -6.57 1.15
N VAL A 90 4.16 -6.45 2.47
CA VAL A 90 4.34 -5.14 3.15
C VAL A 90 5.60 -4.42 2.66
N ALA A 91 6.71 -5.13 2.42
CA ALA A 91 7.89 -4.53 1.80
C ALA A 91 7.64 -4.09 0.36
N GLY A 92 6.88 -4.86 -0.41
CA GLY A 92 6.43 -4.49 -1.76
C GLY A 92 5.62 -3.20 -1.75
N TRP A 93 4.60 -3.11 -0.90
CA TRP A 93 3.79 -1.91 -0.71
C TRP A 93 4.62 -0.70 -0.32
N HIS A 94 5.60 -0.87 0.57
CA HIS A 94 6.52 0.20 0.93
C HIS A 94 7.24 0.75 -0.31
N ILE A 95 7.86 -0.11 -1.10
CA ILE A 95 8.59 0.31 -2.30
C ILE A 95 7.64 0.97 -3.30
N CYS A 96 6.47 0.39 -3.57
CA CYS A 96 5.47 1.00 -4.46
C CYS A 96 5.08 2.41 -4.00
N LEU A 97 4.87 2.62 -2.69
CA LEU A 97 4.55 3.94 -2.13
C LEU A 97 5.73 4.92 -2.14
N ASN A 98 6.97 4.44 -2.18
CA ASN A 98 8.15 5.30 -2.36
C ASN A 98 8.30 5.71 -3.83
N LEU A 99 8.05 4.78 -4.75
CA LEU A 99 8.06 5.03 -6.19
C LEU A 99 6.92 5.97 -6.61
N PHE A 100 5.80 5.94 -5.88
CA PHE A 100 4.63 6.77 -6.12
C PHE A 100 4.95 8.27 -6.26
N SER A 101 5.84 8.80 -5.40
CA SER A 101 6.28 10.21 -5.48
C SER A 101 7.00 10.51 -6.80
N PHE A 102 7.88 9.62 -7.24
CA PHE A 102 8.62 9.82 -8.50
C PHE A 102 7.68 9.81 -9.70
N VAL A 103 6.71 8.89 -9.73
CA VAL A 103 5.73 8.82 -10.82
C VAL A 103 4.87 10.09 -10.87
N LEU A 104 4.46 10.63 -9.72
CA LEU A 104 3.73 11.92 -9.65
C LEU A 104 4.59 13.11 -10.13
N GLU A 105 5.90 13.04 -9.99
CA GLU A 105 6.85 14.03 -10.51
C GLU A 105 7.15 13.85 -12.01
N GLY A 106 6.62 12.79 -12.63
CA GLY A 106 6.93 12.39 -14.00
C GLY A 106 8.31 11.77 -14.16
N GLU A 107 8.91 11.31 -13.07
CA GLU A 107 10.20 10.64 -13.04
C GLU A 107 10.04 9.11 -13.03
N GLU A 108 10.91 8.42 -13.76
CA GLU A 108 11.04 6.97 -13.67
C GLU A 108 12.20 6.61 -12.75
N LYS A 109 11.91 5.85 -11.69
CA LYS A 109 12.91 5.27 -10.81
C LYS A 109 12.87 3.76 -10.90
N GLU A 110 14.03 3.16 -11.14
CA GLU A 110 14.16 1.71 -11.19
C GLU A 110 13.93 1.08 -9.81
N PHE A 111 13.27 -0.07 -9.82
CA PHE A 111 13.10 -0.90 -8.62
C PHE A 111 14.47 -1.36 -8.09
N SER A 112 14.74 -1.08 -6.81
CA SER A 112 15.93 -1.57 -6.12
C SER A 112 15.61 -2.82 -5.31
N LYS A 113 16.15 -3.97 -5.74
CA LYS A 113 16.03 -5.23 -4.99
C LYS A 113 16.70 -5.14 -3.62
N ASP A 114 17.79 -4.39 -3.50
CA ASP A 114 18.52 -4.22 -2.25
C ASP A 114 17.70 -3.39 -1.25
N GLU A 115 17.04 -2.32 -1.72
CA GLU A 115 16.12 -1.53 -0.88
C GLU A 115 14.94 -2.39 -0.42
N TRP A 116 14.36 -3.18 -1.33
CA TRP A 116 13.29 -4.10 -0.98
C TRP A 116 13.73 -5.13 0.07
N GLN A 117 14.92 -5.72 -0.06
CA GLN A 117 15.43 -6.71 0.89
C GLN A 117 15.63 -6.10 2.29
N GLN A 118 16.09 -4.85 2.37
CA GLN A 118 16.22 -4.14 3.65
C GLN A 118 14.85 -3.97 4.32
N TRP A 119 13.83 -3.54 3.58
CA TRP A 119 12.48 -3.41 4.12
C TRP A 119 11.86 -4.75 4.49
N PHE A 120 12.13 -5.81 3.73
CA PHE A 120 11.67 -7.16 4.05
C PHE A 120 12.16 -7.62 5.42
N GLU A 121 13.45 -7.47 5.74
CA GLU A 121 13.97 -7.85 7.06
C GLU A 121 13.36 -7.00 8.18
N ILE A 122 13.21 -5.68 7.96
CA ILE A 122 12.54 -4.78 8.94
C ILE A 122 11.11 -5.23 9.22
N TYR A 123 10.34 -5.56 8.19
CA TYR A 123 8.95 -5.97 8.36
C TYR A 123 8.83 -7.38 8.94
N LYS A 124 9.80 -8.26 8.69
CA LYS A 124 9.85 -9.58 9.31
C LYS A 124 9.97 -9.48 10.83
N ASP A 125 10.85 -8.62 11.33
CA ASP A 125 10.99 -8.37 12.77
C ASP A 125 9.70 -7.76 13.34
N LYS A 126 9.15 -6.75 12.67
CA LYS A 126 7.92 -6.07 13.13
C LYS A 126 6.70 -6.97 13.18
N ILE A 127 6.56 -7.87 12.20
CA ILE A 127 5.48 -8.87 12.16
C ILE A 127 5.66 -9.90 13.27
N HIS A 128 6.91 -10.28 13.58
CA HIS A 128 7.21 -11.15 14.71
C HIS A 128 6.80 -10.52 16.05
N GLU A 129 7.10 -9.24 16.26
CA GLU A 129 6.70 -8.50 17.45
C GLU A 129 5.18 -8.43 17.66
N VAL A 130 4.41 -8.30 16.59
CA VAL A 130 2.93 -8.23 16.65
C VAL A 130 2.29 -9.62 16.84
N ARG A 131 2.99 -10.69 16.45
CA ARG A 131 2.53 -12.07 16.59
C ARG A 131 2.79 -12.64 17.99
N GLY A 132 3.88 -12.20 18.65
CA GLY A 132 4.27 -12.59 20.00
C GLY A 132 3.36 -12.03 21.08
#